data_AF-M7NR43-F1
#
_entry.id   AF-M7NR43-F1
#
_cell.length_a   1.000
_cell.length_b   1.000
_cell.length_c   1.000
_cell.angle_alpha   90.00
_cell.angle_beta   90.00
_cell.angle_gamma   90.00
#
_symmetry.space_group_name_H-M   'P 1'
#
loop_
_entity.id
_entity.type
_entity.pdbx_description
1 polymer ?
#
loop_
_entity_poly.entity_id
_entity_poly.type
_entity_poly.pdbx_seq_one_letter_code
_entity_poly.pdbx_strand_id
1 'polypeptide(L)'
;MANSKYEYVRNFEKHDKLLPNTWIVIRLDGNGFHKFSNKHNFEKPNDIRALNLMNDAATSVFLKFPDIILAYGNSDEYSFVFRKTTQLYDRRESKLITSIVSFFTSNYVFLWPNYFFDTVLRYPPSFDARIILYPSTQNLRDYLSWRQVDCHINNLYNTTFWALVQKGKLSTTDAEKMLIVSF
;
A
#
# COMPACT_ATOMS: atom_id res chain seq x y z
N MET A 1 8.16 -25.27 -31.60
CA MET A 1 7.79 -25.61 -30.20
C MET A 1 7.02 -26.92 -30.26
N ALA A 2 7.44 -27.93 -29.50
CA ALA A 2 6.77 -29.23 -29.50
C ALA A 2 5.44 -29.10 -28.76
N ASN A 3 4.32 -29.27 -29.46
CA ASN A 3 3.00 -29.32 -28.85
C ASN A 3 2.92 -30.58 -27.98
N SER A 4 3.10 -30.38 -26.67
CA SER A 4 3.01 -31.43 -25.68
C SER A 4 1.55 -31.88 -25.55
N LYS A 5 1.31 -33.17 -25.28
CA LYS A 5 -0.03 -33.67 -24.94
C LYS A 5 -0.65 -33.00 -23.71
N TYR A 6 0.16 -32.28 -22.92
CA TYR A 6 -0.26 -31.53 -21.74
C TYR A 6 -0.60 -30.06 -22.03
N GLU A 7 -0.44 -29.56 -23.26
CA GLU A 7 -0.63 -28.13 -23.58
C GLU A 7 -2.05 -27.62 -23.31
N TYR A 8 -3.05 -28.51 -23.37
CA TYR A 8 -4.46 -28.18 -23.13
C TYR A 8 -4.71 -27.52 -21.76
N VAL A 9 -3.85 -27.73 -20.76
CA VAL A 9 -3.99 -27.13 -19.42
C VAL A 9 -3.87 -25.60 -19.45
N ARG A 10 -3.20 -25.04 -20.46
CA ARG A 10 -3.11 -23.58 -20.65
C ARG A 10 -4.46 -22.94 -20.95
N ASN A 11 -5.39 -23.68 -21.54
CA ASN A 11 -6.73 -23.16 -21.87
C ASN A 11 -7.58 -22.87 -20.62
N PHE A 12 -7.15 -23.32 -19.44
CA PHE A 12 -7.80 -23.01 -18.16
C PHE A 12 -7.34 -21.68 -17.55
N GLU A 13 -6.27 -21.08 -18.08
CA GLU A 13 -5.87 -19.73 -17.67
C GLU A 13 -6.92 -18.71 -18.12
N LYS A 14 -7.37 -17.85 -17.20
CA LYS A 14 -8.35 -16.81 -17.51
C LYS A 14 -7.67 -15.59 -18.13
N HIS A 15 -8.29 -15.04 -19.16
CA HIS A 15 -7.93 -13.72 -19.67
C HIS A 15 -8.44 -12.62 -18.71
N ASP A 16 -7.51 -11.83 -18.18
CA ASP A 16 -7.74 -10.84 -17.12
C ASP A 16 -7.38 -9.42 -17.60
N LYS A 17 -7.78 -9.09 -18.82
CA LYS A 17 -7.46 -7.81 -19.45
C LYS A 17 -8.37 -6.70 -18.90
N LEU A 18 -7.77 -5.64 -18.39
CA LEU A 18 -8.47 -4.49 -17.83
C LEU A 18 -9.08 -3.59 -18.92
N LEU A 19 -10.23 -2.99 -18.61
CA LEU A 19 -10.98 -2.12 -19.53
C LEU A 19 -10.08 -1.00 -20.12
N PRO A 20 -9.99 -0.82 -21.45
CA PRO A 20 -9.22 0.26 -22.07
C PRO A 20 -9.71 1.66 -21.67
N ASN A 21 -8.86 2.68 -21.83
CA ASN A 21 -9.19 4.09 -21.57
C ASN A 21 -9.68 4.41 -20.15
N THR A 22 -9.39 3.55 -19.19
CA THR A 22 -9.63 3.78 -17.76
C THR A 22 -8.31 3.99 -17.03
N TRP A 23 -8.32 4.88 -16.03
CA TRP A 23 -7.25 4.97 -15.05
C TRP A 23 -7.16 3.65 -14.29
N ILE A 24 -5.94 3.16 -14.09
CA ILE A 24 -5.71 1.98 -13.25
C ILE A 24 -5.07 2.47 -11.96
N VAL A 25 -5.71 2.18 -10.84
CA VAL A 25 -5.14 2.39 -9.51
C VAL A 25 -4.78 1.04 -8.93
N ILE A 26 -3.52 0.87 -8.54
CA ILE A 26 -3.05 -0.30 -7.81
C ILE A 26 -2.81 0.14 -6.38
N ARG A 27 -3.63 -0.33 -5.45
CA ARG A 27 -3.46 -0.04 -4.02
C ARG A 27 -2.84 -1.24 -3.33
N LEU A 28 -1.75 -0.97 -2.60
CA LEU A 28 -1.08 -1.88 -1.70
C LEU A 28 -1.48 -1.58 -0.26
N ASP A 29 -1.60 -2.61 0.57
CA ASP A 29 -1.90 -2.50 1.99
C ASP A 29 -1.05 -3.52 2.78
N GLY A 30 -0.54 -3.11 3.94
CA GLY A 30 0.33 -3.92 4.78
C GLY A 30 -0.42 -5.05 5.50
N ASN A 31 -0.09 -6.30 5.21
CA ASN A 31 -0.77 -7.43 5.85
C ASN A 31 -0.45 -7.54 7.34
N GLY A 32 -1.42 -7.23 8.19
CA GLY A 32 -1.28 -7.35 9.65
C GLY A 32 -0.24 -6.38 10.21
N PHE A 33 -0.10 -5.20 9.61
CA PHE A 33 0.95 -4.24 9.96
C PHE A 33 0.85 -3.67 11.38
N HIS A 34 -0.32 -3.76 12.02
CA HIS A 34 -0.43 -3.51 13.45
C HIS A 34 0.52 -4.43 14.26
N LYS A 35 0.49 -5.75 14.00
CA LYS A 35 1.39 -6.72 14.64
C LYS A 35 2.84 -6.50 14.23
N PHE A 36 3.07 -6.16 12.96
CA PHE A 36 4.42 -5.86 12.44
C PHE A 36 5.05 -4.66 13.14
N SER A 37 4.33 -3.55 13.23
CA SER A 37 4.78 -2.32 13.88
C SER A 37 5.10 -2.55 15.36
N ASN A 38 4.26 -3.31 16.08
CA ASN A 38 4.51 -3.65 17.48
C ASN A 38 5.75 -4.55 17.63
N LYS A 39 5.91 -5.55 16.75
CA LYS A 39 7.03 -6.49 16.83
C LYS A 39 8.38 -5.85 16.49
N HIS A 40 8.38 -4.76 15.73
CA HIS A 40 9.57 -3.97 15.35
C HIS A 40 9.66 -2.63 16.10
N ASN A 41 8.88 -2.43 17.17
CA ASN A 41 8.94 -1.27 18.05
C ASN A 41 8.81 0.08 17.31
N PHE A 42 7.83 0.18 16.42
CA PHE A 42 7.56 1.44 15.74
C PHE A 42 7.11 2.50 16.73
N GLU A 43 7.60 3.72 16.54
CA GLU A 43 7.13 4.89 17.26
C GLU A 43 5.64 5.13 17.01
N LYS A 44 4.95 5.63 18.04
CA LYS A 44 3.52 5.94 17.99
C LYS A 44 3.32 7.43 18.30
N PRO A 45 2.45 8.14 17.57
CA PRO A 45 1.48 7.62 16.60
C PRO A 45 2.06 7.23 15.22
N ASN A 46 3.20 7.82 14.83
CA ASN A 46 3.82 7.62 13.52
C ASN A 46 5.32 7.40 13.68
N ASP A 47 5.88 6.43 12.96
CA ASP A 47 7.31 6.19 12.90
C ASP A 47 7.87 6.72 11.58
N ILE A 48 8.71 7.76 11.66
CA ILE A 48 9.25 8.41 10.47
C ILE A 48 10.19 7.49 9.66
N ARG A 49 10.85 6.53 10.32
CA ARG A 49 11.72 5.54 9.65
C ARG A 49 10.88 4.63 8.77
N ALA A 50 9.76 4.14 9.32
CA ALA A 50 8.83 3.30 8.59
C ALA A 50 8.20 4.02 7.39
N LEU A 51 7.78 5.27 7.58
CA LEU A 51 7.18 6.09 6.51
C LEU A 51 8.18 6.40 5.40
N ASN A 52 9.41 6.76 5.75
CA ASN A 52 10.46 7.00 4.76
C ASN A 52 10.85 5.72 4.01
N LEU A 53 10.89 4.57 4.70
CA LEU A 53 11.09 3.28 4.04
C LEU A 53 9.97 2.95 3.03
N MET A 54 8.71 3.18 3.40
CA MET A 54 7.57 3.03 2.47
C MET A 54 7.70 3.97 1.27
N ASN A 55 8.11 5.22 1.51
CA ASN A 55 8.30 6.22 0.45
C ASN A 55 9.42 5.85 -0.52
N ASP A 56 10.55 5.35 -0.05
CA ASP A 56 11.64 4.94 -0.94
C ASP A 56 11.30 3.65 -1.69
N ALA A 57 10.61 2.69 -1.06
CA ALA A 57 10.08 1.52 -1.75
C ALA A 57 9.08 1.92 -2.86
N ALA A 58 8.19 2.90 -2.58
CA ALA A 58 7.28 3.44 -3.58
C ALA A 58 8.01 4.22 -4.68
N THR A 59 9.06 4.95 -4.33
CA THR A 59 9.88 5.69 -5.29
C THR A 59 10.57 4.73 -6.25
N SER A 60 11.13 3.62 -5.76
CA SER A 60 11.67 2.55 -6.61
C SER A 60 10.63 2.02 -7.60
N VAL A 61 9.39 1.77 -7.15
CA VAL A 61 8.28 1.36 -8.02
C VAL A 61 7.99 2.45 -9.06
N PHE A 62 7.82 3.70 -8.63
CA PHE A 62 7.50 4.82 -9.51
C PHE A 62 8.54 5.00 -10.62
N LEU A 63 9.83 4.93 -10.27
CA LEU A 63 10.93 5.03 -11.23
C LEU A 63 11.03 3.83 -12.17
N LYS A 64 10.68 2.63 -11.70
CA LYS A 64 10.72 1.40 -12.50
C LYS A 64 9.62 1.35 -13.56
N PHE A 65 8.44 1.91 -13.26
CA PHE A 65 7.25 1.80 -14.10
C PHE A 65 6.82 3.19 -14.63
N PRO A 66 7.33 3.63 -15.81
CA PRO A 66 7.14 5.00 -16.29
C PRO A 66 5.71 5.36 -16.68
N ASP A 67 4.80 4.38 -16.70
CA ASP A 67 3.37 4.61 -16.92
C ASP A 67 2.61 5.02 -15.65
N ILE A 68 3.25 4.89 -14.48
CA ILE A 68 2.76 5.48 -13.24
C ILE A 68 2.98 6.99 -13.31
N ILE A 69 1.93 7.77 -13.09
CA ILE A 69 1.95 9.23 -13.16
C ILE A 69 1.80 9.90 -11.80
N LEU A 70 1.31 9.17 -10.80
CA LEU A 70 1.12 9.64 -9.44
C LEU A 70 1.19 8.44 -8.50
N ALA A 71 1.78 8.65 -7.33
CA ALA A 71 1.67 7.72 -6.22
C ALA A 71 1.34 8.49 -4.93
N TYR A 72 0.51 7.90 -4.07
CA TYR A 72 0.09 8.48 -2.80
C TYR A 72 0.12 7.39 -1.72
N GLY A 73 0.74 7.66 -0.59
CA GLY A 73 0.81 6.73 0.54
C GLY A 73 0.64 7.40 1.88
N ASN A 74 0.11 6.64 2.83
CA ASN A 74 -0.10 7.00 4.22
C ASN A 74 -0.17 5.71 5.06
N SER A 75 0.25 5.76 6.32
CA SER A 75 0.34 4.56 7.18
C SER A 75 1.13 3.44 6.49
N ASP A 76 0.49 2.30 6.24
CA ASP A 76 0.96 1.07 5.64
C ASP A 76 0.36 0.83 4.24
N GLU A 77 -0.35 1.81 3.67
CA GLU A 77 -0.90 1.74 2.31
C GLU A 77 -0.15 2.63 1.30
N TYR A 78 -0.16 2.21 0.03
CA TYR A 78 0.33 3.00 -1.09
C TYR A 78 -0.51 2.77 -2.35
N SER A 79 -0.87 3.84 -3.04
CA SER A 79 -1.67 3.81 -4.26
C SER A 79 -0.85 4.30 -5.44
N PHE A 80 -0.78 3.51 -6.52
CA PHE A 80 -0.08 3.84 -7.76
C PHE A 80 -1.08 4.04 -8.90
N VAL A 81 -1.05 5.23 -9.52
CA VAL A 81 -1.96 5.61 -10.60
C VAL A 81 -1.26 5.49 -11.94
N PHE A 82 -1.71 4.58 -12.78
CA PHE A 82 -1.24 4.46 -14.16
C PHE A 82 -2.07 5.32 -15.11
N ARG A 83 -1.40 5.88 -16.12
CA ARG A 83 -2.07 6.61 -17.22
C ARG A 83 -3.13 5.73 -17.89
N LYS A 84 -4.29 6.31 -18.22
CA LYS A 84 -5.41 5.57 -18.83
C LYS A 84 -5.08 4.86 -20.15
N THR A 85 -4.06 5.33 -20.86
CA THR A 85 -3.59 4.81 -22.14
C THR A 85 -2.56 3.70 -22.03
N THR A 86 -2.12 3.33 -20.81
CA THR A 86 -1.07 2.32 -20.62
C THR A 86 -1.40 1.01 -21.34
N GLN A 87 -0.40 0.44 -21.99
CA GLN A 87 -0.43 -0.89 -22.60
C GLN A 87 0.53 -1.85 -21.89
N LEU A 88 1.05 -1.45 -20.73
CA LEU A 88 1.99 -2.25 -19.95
C LEU A 88 1.38 -3.63 -19.69
N TYR A 89 2.12 -4.68 -20.06
CA TYR A 89 1.69 -6.07 -19.98
C TYR A 89 0.34 -6.38 -20.63
N ASP A 90 0.00 -5.66 -21.71
CA ASP A 90 -1.32 -5.76 -22.37
C ASP A 90 -2.50 -5.52 -21.41
N ARG A 91 -2.27 -4.70 -20.36
CA ARG A 91 -3.24 -4.39 -19.31
C ARG A 91 -3.76 -5.62 -18.56
N ARG A 92 -2.95 -6.69 -18.48
CA ARG A 92 -3.28 -7.87 -17.68
C ARG A 92 -3.21 -7.57 -16.19
N GLU A 93 -4.34 -7.73 -15.52
CA GLU A 93 -4.52 -7.45 -14.10
C GLU A 93 -3.48 -8.18 -13.24
N SER A 94 -3.35 -9.50 -13.39
CA SER A 94 -2.39 -10.34 -12.67
C SER A 94 -0.96 -9.86 -12.82
N LYS A 95 -0.54 -9.48 -14.03
CA LYS A 95 0.83 -9.02 -14.29
C LYS A 95 1.11 -7.68 -13.64
N LEU A 96 0.16 -6.75 -13.72
CA LEU A 96 0.28 -5.43 -13.11
C LEU A 96 0.34 -5.55 -11.58
N ILE A 97 -0.64 -6.24 -10.97
CA ILE A 97 -0.70 -6.45 -9.51
C ILE A 97 0.59 -7.11 -9.01
N THR A 98 0.94 -8.27 -9.57
CA THR A 98 2.08 -9.05 -9.07
C THR A 98 3.41 -8.31 -9.27
N SER A 99 3.57 -7.58 -10.37
CA SER A 99 4.81 -6.80 -10.60
C SER A 99 4.97 -5.68 -9.59
N ILE A 100 3.90 -4.95 -9.27
CA ILE A 100 3.96 -3.82 -8.33
C ILE A 100 4.15 -4.31 -6.90
N VAL A 101 3.35 -5.27 -6.44
CA VAL A 101 3.44 -5.75 -5.05
C VAL A 101 4.75 -6.46 -4.76
N SER A 102 5.26 -7.28 -5.70
CA SER A 102 6.53 -8.00 -5.51
C SER A 102 7.71 -7.04 -5.52
N PHE A 103 7.72 -6.04 -6.42
CA PHE A 103 8.78 -5.06 -6.47
C PHE A 103 8.76 -4.12 -5.26
N PHE A 104 7.58 -3.69 -4.81
CA PHE A 104 7.43 -2.90 -3.58
C PHE A 104 7.93 -3.69 -2.35
N THR A 105 7.44 -4.93 -2.16
CA THR A 105 7.80 -5.77 -1.00
C THR A 105 9.30 -6.06 -0.97
N SER A 106 9.89 -6.38 -2.12
CA SER A 106 11.34 -6.63 -2.21
C SER A 106 12.16 -5.38 -1.90
N ASN A 107 11.74 -4.20 -2.38
CA ASN A 107 12.40 -2.93 -2.01
C ASN A 107 12.24 -2.62 -0.52
N TYR A 108 11.06 -2.87 0.07
CA TYR A 108 10.85 -2.66 1.51
C TYR A 108 11.83 -3.50 2.35
N VAL A 109 12.05 -4.77 1.99
CA VAL A 109 13.03 -5.63 2.66
C VAL A 109 14.46 -5.19 2.38
N PHE A 110 14.77 -4.89 1.11
CA PHE A 110 16.12 -4.52 0.67
C PHE A 110 16.60 -3.21 1.30
N LEU A 111 15.71 -2.23 1.44
CA LEU A 111 16.00 -0.92 1.98
C LEU A 111 15.85 -0.86 3.51
N TRP A 112 15.26 -1.86 4.15
CA TRP A 112 15.07 -1.90 5.61
C TRP A 112 16.31 -1.50 6.42
N PRO A 113 17.53 -2.02 6.15
CA PRO A 113 18.72 -1.70 6.93
C PRO A 113 19.12 -0.21 6.86
N ASN A 114 18.67 0.53 5.83
CA ASN A 114 18.97 1.95 5.68
C ASN A 114 18.16 2.83 6.65
N TYR A 115 17.01 2.33 7.13
CA TYR A 115 16.11 3.07 8.03
C TYR A 115 16.08 2.50 9.44
N PHE A 116 16.24 1.19 9.56
CA PHE A 116 16.21 0.44 10.80
C PHE A 116 17.59 -0.17 11.08
N PHE A 117 18.59 0.68 11.31
CA PHE A 117 19.99 0.26 11.52
C PHE A 117 20.19 -0.53 12.82
N ASP A 118 19.36 -0.30 13.83
CA ASP A 118 19.41 -0.95 15.15
C ASP A 118 18.36 -2.06 15.32
N THR A 119 17.46 -2.22 14.34
CA THR A 119 16.30 -3.10 14.45
C THR A 119 16.33 -4.13 13.34
N VAL A 120 16.67 -5.37 13.69
CA VAL A 120 16.66 -6.49 12.74
C VAL A 120 15.23 -6.78 12.29
N LEU A 121 15.04 -6.96 10.98
CA LEU A 121 13.77 -7.42 10.41
C LEU A 121 13.51 -8.85 10.90
N ARG A 122 12.54 -9.01 11.80
CA ARG A 122 12.29 -10.27 12.53
C ARG A 122 11.56 -11.30 11.69
N TYR A 123 10.77 -10.86 10.71
CA TYR A 123 10.08 -11.71 9.75
C TYR A 123 9.77 -10.91 8.48
N PRO A 124 9.67 -11.57 7.31
CA PRO A 124 9.40 -10.87 6.05
C PRO A 124 8.00 -10.21 6.10
N PRO A 125 7.90 -8.91 5.76
CA PRO A 125 6.61 -8.26 5.59
C PRO A 125 5.92 -8.81 4.34
N SER A 126 4.61 -8.61 4.27
CA SER A 126 3.85 -8.87 3.05
C SER A 126 2.81 -7.77 2.86
N PHE A 127 2.46 -7.55 1.61
CA PHE A 127 1.46 -6.56 1.21
C PHE A 127 0.40 -7.27 0.38
N ASP A 128 -0.87 -6.91 0.59
CA ASP A 128 -1.91 -7.18 -0.38
C ASP A 128 -1.83 -6.17 -1.53
N ALA A 129 -2.50 -6.49 -2.62
CA ALA A 129 -2.62 -5.57 -3.74
C ALA A 129 -3.95 -5.78 -4.45
N ARG A 130 -4.59 -4.68 -4.83
CA ARG A 130 -5.85 -4.70 -5.58
C ARG A 130 -5.84 -3.64 -6.68
N ILE A 131 -6.51 -3.94 -7.79
CA ILE A 131 -6.73 -3.00 -8.88
C ILE A 131 -8.13 -2.42 -8.83
N ILE A 132 -8.22 -1.11 -9.06
CA ILE A 132 -9.46 -0.39 -9.28
C ILE A 132 -9.36 0.38 -10.59
N LEU A 133 -10.42 0.31 -11.39
CA LEU A 133 -10.53 1.06 -12.64
C LEU A 133 -11.44 2.28 -12.45
N TYR A 134 -10.93 3.46 -12.82
CA TYR A 134 -11.72 4.70 -12.81
C TYR A 134 -11.91 5.22 -14.24
N PRO A 135 -13.16 5.38 -14.70
CA PRO A 135 -13.44 5.77 -16.09
C PRO A 135 -13.21 7.27 -16.35
N SER A 136 -13.27 8.11 -15.32
CA SER A 136 -13.11 9.56 -15.44
C SER A 136 -12.03 10.09 -14.51
N THR A 137 -11.47 11.25 -14.88
CA THR A 137 -10.55 11.99 -14.00
C THR A 137 -11.23 12.45 -12.72
N GLN A 138 -12.54 12.71 -12.74
CA GLN A 138 -13.29 13.07 -11.53
C GLN A 138 -13.26 11.92 -10.51
N ASN A 139 -13.57 10.69 -10.94
CA ASN A 139 -13.55 9.55 -10.02
C ASN A 139 -12.15 9.28 -9.45
N LEU A 140 -11.10 9.48 -10.25
CA LEU A 140 -9.72 9.37 -9.78
C LEU A 140 -9.40 10.44 -8.72
N ARG A 141 -9.83 11.69 -8.93
CA ARG A 141 -9.65 12.77 -7.95
C ARG A 141 -10.41 12.48 -6.67
N ASP A 142 -11.65 12.02 -6.75
CA ASP A 142 -12.46 11.67 -5.59
C ASP A 142 -11.82 10.54 -4.78
N TYR A 143 -11.25 9.53 -5.46
CA TYR A 143 -10.48 8.48 -4.81
C TYR A 143 -9.26 9.03 -4.06
N LEU A 144 -8.44 9.87 -4.68
CA LEU A 144 -7.26 10.45 -4.04
C LEU A 144 -7.64 11.35 -2.86
N SER A 145 -8.69 12.17 -3.02
CA SER A 145 -9.27 12.97 -1.94
C SER A 145 -9.76 12.10 -0.79
N TRP A 146 -10.42 10.98 -1.09
CA TRP A 146 -10.87 10.02 -0.07
C TRP A 146 -9.70 9.43 0.72
N ARG A 147 -8.59 9.08 0.06
CA ARG A 147 -7.38 8.61 0.75
C ARG A 147 -6.73 9.69 1.61
N GLN A 148 -6.74 10.94 1.15
CA GLN A 148 -6.26 12.06 1.95
C GLN A 148 -7.14 12.38 3.17
N VAL A 149 -8.46 12.32 3.02
CA VAL A 149 -9.41 12.49 4.14
C VAL A 149 -9.21 11.39 5.18
N ASP A 150 -9.04 10.14 4.74
CA ASP A 150 -8.76 9.00 5.61
C ASP A 150 -7.45 9.19 6.39
N CYS A 151 -6.38 9.62 5.72
CA CYS A 151 -5.12 10.01 6.36
C CYS A 151 -5.34 11.08 7.44
N HIS A 152 -6.11 12.12 7.14
CA HIS A 152 -6.37 13.22 8.07
C HIS A 152 -7.13 12.75 9.31
N ILE A 153 -8.21 11.99 9.13
CA ILE A 153 -9.03 11.43 10.22
C ILE A 153 -8.18 10.51 11.10
N ASN A 154 -7.48 9.55 10.49
CA ASN A 154 -6.68 8.57 11.21
C ASN A 154 -5.50 9.21 11.95
N ASN A 155 -4.80 10.16 11.33
CA ASN A 155 -3.68 10.82 11.97
C ASN A 155 -4.12 11.70 13.15
N LEU A 156 -5.23 12.45 13.02
CA LEU A 156 -5.78 13.25 14.11
C LEU A 156 -6.19 12.37 15.29
N TYR A 157 -6.93 11.29 15.01
CA TYR A 157 -7.35 10.32 16.02
C TYR A 157 -6.15 9.68 16.71
N ASN A 158 -5.23 9.09 15.95
CA ASN A 158 -4.07 8.37 16.49
C ASN A 158 -3.14 9.30 17.28
N THR A 159 -2.92 10.53 16.81
CA THR A 159 -2.10 11.51 17.53
C THR A 159 -2.69 11.83 18.89
N THR A 160 -3.99 12.06 18.95
CA THR A 160 -4.70 12.36 20.20
C THR A 160 -4.70 11.13 21.12
N PHE A 161 -5.03 9.96 20.57
CA PHE A 161 -5.04 8.69 21.29
C PHE A 161 -3.69 8.39 21.95
N TRP A 162 -2.59 8.46 21.20
CA TRP A 162 -1.26 8.17 21.74
C TRP A 162 -0.75 9.25 22.68
N ALA A 163 -1.16 10.51 22.50
CA ALA A 163 -0.87 11.56 23.48
C ALA A 163 -1.56 11.27 24.83
N LEU A 164 -2.82 10.83 24.83
CA LEU A 164 -3.55 10.42 26.03
C LEU A 164 -2.87 9.24 26.74
N VAL A 165 -2.42 8.23 25.98
CA VAL A 165 -1.72 7.07 26.55
C VAL A 165 -0.33 7.44 27.10
N GLN A 166 0.50 8.11 26.29
CA GLN A 166 1.91 8.34 26.64
C GLN A 166 2.12 9.49 27.62
N LYS A 167 1.42 10.61 27.42
CA LYS A 167 1.52 11.82 28.25
C LYS A 167 0.47 11.84 29.34
N GLY A 168 -0.78 11.49 29.00
CA GLY A 168 -1.89 11.43 29.95
C GLY A 168 -1.87 10.20 30.87
N LYS A 169 -1.01 9.21 30.59
CA LYS A 169 -0.87 7.96 31.36
C LYS A 169 -2.17 7.14 31.43
N LEU A 170 -3.07 7.34 30.47
CA LEU A 170 -4.29 6.53 30.37
C LEU A 170 -3.98 5.14 29.83
N SER A 171 -4.79 4.16 30.21
CA SER A 171 -4.82 2.88 29.51
C SER A 171 -5.32 3.07 28.08
N THR A 172 -5.00 2.15 27.17
CA THR A 172 -5.53 2.20 25.79
C THR A 172 -7.05 2.19 25.77
N THR A 173 -7.67 1.43 26.66
CA THR A 173 -9.14 1.33 26.80
C THR A 173 -9.76 2.64 27.26
N ASP A 174 -9.12 3.35 28.20
CA ASP A 174 -9.66 4.61 28.72
C ASP A 174 -9.44 5.75 27.72
N ALA A 175 -8.31 5.76 27.01
CA ALA A 175 -8.07 6.70 25.92
C ALA A 175 -9.11 6.52 24.79
N GLU A 176 -9.43 5.28 24.42
CA GLU A 176 -10.47 4.99 23.43
C GLU A 176 -11.84 5.50 23.88
N LYS A 177 -12.26 5.17 25.11
CA LYS A 177 -13.53 5.65 25.69
C LYS A 177 -13.64 7.17 25.70
N MET A 178 -12.54 7.89 25.95
CA MET A 178 -12.53 9.35 25.98
C MET A 178 -12.71 9.99 24.59
N LEU A 179 -12.31 9.28 23.53
CA LEU A 179 -12.42 9.75 22.15
C LEU A 179 -13.75 9.34 21.49
N ILE A 180 -14.53 8.46 22.12
CA ILE A 180 -15.88 8.14 21.66
C ILE A 180 -16.79 9.33 21.95
N VAL A 181 -17.37 9.91 20.90
CA VAL A 181 -18.44 10.90 21.03
C VAL A 181 -19.75 10.14 21.26
N SER A 182 -20.34 10.28 22.44
CA SER A 182 -21.71 9.86 22.70
C SER A 182 -22.65 10.78 21.93
N PHE A 183 -23.37 10.23 20.95
CA PHE A 183 -24.52 10.89 20.33
C PHE A 183 -25.82 10.44 21.00
#